data_AF-A0A7S3ESE3-F1
#
_entry.id   AF-A0A7S3ESE3-F1
#
_cell.length_a   1.000
_cell.length_b   1.000
_cell.length_c   1.000
_cell.angle_alpha   90.00
_cell.angle_beta   90.00
_cell.angle_gamma   90.00
#
_symmetry.space_group_name_H-M   'P 1'
#
loop_
_entity.id
_entity.type
_entity.pdbx_description
1 polymer ?
#
loop_
_entity_poly.entity_id
_entity_poly.type
_entity_poly.pdbx_seq_one_letter_code
_entity_poly.pdbx_strand_id
1 'polypeptide(L)'
;TPPNASRGMSRSLGSIPTHPAGSAAHPDRPLPIQWRNPSAGSFDDIGSAMKLLYIMSTVDDWQYLMFRLMDSTHPEHAPQRRDSSPSALFCISWMLVGSFFALNLFVGVVVDNFTRVKGEVDGSATMTLEQQQWLHTMLAVRRQQPVRVLRRPSSPVRRALFRVVTSHSFEIFILTTVVLNV
;
A
#
# COMPACT_ATOMS: atom_id res chain seq x y z
N THR A 1 2.19 -20.27 44.59
CA THR A 1 0.81 -19.76 44.53
C THR A 1 0.72 -18.52 45.39
N PRO A 2 0.67 -17.30 44.83
CA PRO A 2 0.58 -16.12 45.66
C PRO A 2 -0.86 -15.92 46.18
N PRO A 3 -1.06 -15.63 47.47
CA PRO A 3 -2.36 -15.65 48.17
C PRO A 3 -3.29 -14.45 47.89
N ASN A 4 -3.01 -13.61 46.88
CA ASN A 4 -3.72 -12.35 46.65
C ASN A 4 -4.68 -12.34 45.45
N ALA A 5 -4.69 -13.37 44.60
CA ALA A 5 -5.55 -13.41 43.40
C ALA A 5 -7.06 -13.42 43.75
N SER A 6 -7.43 -14.06 44.86
CA SER A 6 -8.83 -14.17 45.30
C SER A 6 -9.46 -12.84 45.74
N ARG A 7 -8.65 -11.84 46.09
CA ARG A 7 -9.13 -10.57 46.68
C ARG A 7 -9.61 -9.56 45.63
N GLY A 8 -8.98 -9.53 44.44
CA GLY A 8 -9.45 -8.74 43.30
C GLY A 8 -10.67 -9.36 42.62
N MET A 9 -10.66 -10.69 42.47
CA MET A 9 -11.77 -11.46 41.91
C MET A 9 -13.07 -11.31 42.72
N SER A 10 -12.98 -11.43 44.06
CA SER A 10 -14.12 -11.35 44.98
C SER A 10 -14.84 -10.00 44.95
N ARG A 11 -14.12 -8.90 44.74
CA ARG A 11 -14.69 -7.54 44.76
C ARG A 11 -15.60 -7.22 43.56
N SER A 12 -15.45 -7.96 42.46
CA SER A 12 -16.26 -7.81 41.23
C SER A 12 -17.47 -8.73 41.16
N LEU A 13 -17.58 -9.73 42.04
CA LEU A 13 -18.67 -10.72 42.06
C LEU A 13 -19.92 -10.22 42.80
N GLY A 14 -19.90 -8.99 43.31
CA GLY A 14 -21.09 -8.32 43.83
C GLY A 14 -22.00 -7.91 42.68
N SER A 15 -23.24 -8.40 42.68
CA SER A 15 -24.27 -8.08 41.69
C SER A 15 -24.39 -6.58 41.42
N ILE A 16 -23.98 -6.13 40.23
CA ILE A 16 -24.18 -4.76 39.76
C ILE A 16 -25.65 -4.65 39.31
N PRO A 17 -26.45 -3.70 39.84
CA PRO A 17 -27.77 -3.42 39.29
C PRO A 17 -27.58 -2.91 37.86
N THR A 18 -28.00 -3.70 36.87
CA THR A 18 -28.03 -3.25 35.48
C THR A 18 -29.44 -2.73 35.21
N HIS A 19 -29.58 -1.41 35.04
CA HIS A 19 -30.80 -0.84 34.46
C HIS A 19 -30.61 -0.82 32.94
N PRO A 20 -31.25 -1.71 32.16
CA PRO A 20 -31.31 -1.55 30.72
C PRO A 20 -32.22 -0.35 30.43
N ALA A 21 -31.68 0.69 29.80
CA ALA A 21 -32.49 1.78 29.28
C ALA A 21 -33.42 1.22 28.20
N GLY A 22 -34.70 1.01 28.55
CA GLY A 22 -35.76 0.64 27.61
C GLY A 22 -36.21 -0.83 27.56
N SER A 23 -35.80 -1.71 28.48
CA SER A 23 -36.34 -3.09 28.52
C SER A 23 -37.24 -3.32 29.73
N ALA A 24 -38.50 -3.70 29.49
CA ALA A 24 -39.49 -4.08 30.50
C ALA A 24 -39.20 -5.48 31.11
N ALA A 25 -37.95 -5.76 31.45
CA ALA A 25 -37.53 -7.00 32.09
C ALA A 25 -37.46 -6.83 33.62
N HIS A 26 -37.87 -7.88 34.32
CA HIS A 26 -38.03 -7.98 35.78
C HIS A 26 -36.84 -7.37 36.57
N PRO A 27 -37.07 -6.43 37.49
CA PRO A 27 -36.03 -5.55 38.04
C PRO A 27 -35.01 -6.17 39.02
N ASP A 28 -35.08 -7.48 39.33
CA ASP A 28 -34.41 -8.02 40.54
C ASP A 28 -33.53 -9.26 40.31
N ARG A 29 -33.26 -9.67 39.07
CA ARG A 29 -32.30 -10.77 38.82
C ARG A 29 -30.93 -10.21 38.45
N PRO A 30 -29.96 -10.21 39.38
CA PRO A 30 -28.61 -9.85 39.01
C PRO A 30 -28.07 -10.86 38.01
N LEU A 31 -27.58 -10.38 36.88
CA LEU A 31 -26.88 -11.22 35.91
C LEU A 31 -25.60 -11.75 36.56
N PRO A 32 -25.22 -13.02 36.31
CA PRO A 32 -24.00 -13.58 36.85
C PRO A 32 -22.79 -12.81 36.29
N ILE A 33 -21.97 -12.25 37.17
CA ILE A 33 -20.72 -11.58 36.79
C ILE A 33 -19.65 -12.65 36.64
N GLN A 34 -18.99 -12.67 35.48
CA GLN A 34 -17.94 -13.63 35.17
C GLN A 34 -16.66 -12.91 34.75
N TRP A 35 -15.53 -13.33 35.33
CA TRP A 35 -14.22 -12.96 34.83
C TRP A 35 -13.94 -13.72 33.55
N ARG A 36 -13.74 -12.99 32.47
CA ARG A 36 -13.49 -13.59 31.17
C ARG A 36 -12.42 -12.82 30.42
N ASN A 37 -11.50 -13.58 29.81
CA ASN A 37 -10.55 -13.02 28.87
C ASN A 37 -11.25 -12.44 27.63
N PRO A 38 -10.63 -11.44 26.98
CA PRO A 38 -11.02 -10.99 25.66
C PRO A 38 -11.46 -12.10 24.69
N SER A 39 -12.53 -11.89 23.93
CA SER A 39 -12.88 -12.81 22.83
C SER A 39 -11.90 -12.74 21.65
N ALA A 40 -11.28 -11.57 21.42
CA ALA A 40 -10.29 -11.38 20.36
C ALA A 40 -8.99 -12.17 20.60
N GLY A 41 -8.58 -12.29 21.86
CA GLY A 41 -7.34 -12.93 22.32
C GLY A 41 -6.64 -12.11 23.41
N SER A 42 -5.60 -12.68 24.03
CA SER A 42 -4.72 -12.04 25.00
C SER A 42 -3.24 -12.16 24.62
N PHE A 43 -2.36 -11.50 25.37
CA PHE A 43 -0.91 -11.61 25.25
C PHE A 43 -0.31 -12.65 26.23
N ASP A 44 -1.14 -13.55 26.77
CA ASP A 44 -0.71 -14.55 27.76
C ASP A 44 0.11 -15.68 27.11
N ASP A 45 -0.22 -16.03 25.85
CA ASP A 45 0.43 -17.08 25.06
C ASP A 45 0.98 -16.51 23.74
N ILE A 46 2.08 -17.09 23.25
CA ILE A 46 2.72 -16.67 21.99
C ILE A 46 1.75 -16.75 20.81
N GLY A 47 0.98 -17.85 20.69
CA GLY A 47 0.03 -18.02 19.58
C GLY A 47 -1.10 -16.99 19.59
N SER A 48 -1.63 -16.68 20.77
CA SER A 48 -2.66 -15.65 20.93
C SER A 48 -2.09 -14.26 20.66
N ALA A 49 -0.88 -13.96 21.17
CA ALA A 49 -0.17 -12.72 20.89
C ALA A 49 0.06 -12.54 19.37
N MET A 50 0.54 -13.57 18.68
CA MET A 50 0.74 -13.55 17.23
C MET A 50 -0.57 -13.29 16.46
N LYS A 51 -1.70 -13.86 16.91
CA LYS A 51 -3.02 -13.57 16.33
C LYS A 51 -3.39 -12.09 16.50
N LEU A 52 -3.20 -11.52 17.68
CA LEU A 52 -3.50 -10.10 17.93
C LEU A 52 -2.59 -9.17 17.11
N LEU A 53 -1.30 -9.49 17.01
CA LEU A 53 -0.34 -8.76 16.18
C LEU A 53 -0.68 -8.86 14.68
N TYR A 54 -1.14 -10.03 14.22
CA TYR A 54 -1.60 -10.21 12.85
C TYR A 54 -2.80 -9.32 12.53
N ILE A 55 -3.82 -9.29 13.39
CA ILE A 55 -4.99 -8.40 13.24
C ILE A 55 -4.55 -6.92 13.21
N MET A 56 -3.62 -6.52 14.08
CA MET A 56 -3.06 -5.17 14.03
C MET A 56 -2.33 -4.89 12.69
N SER A 57 -1.60 -5.87 12.15
CA SER A 57 -0.89 -5.72 10.87
C SER A 57 -1.82 -5.64 9.66
N THR A 58 -3.04 -6.18 9.73
CA THR A 58 -4.04 -6.03 8.66
C THR A 58 -4.77 -4.69 8.71
N VAL A 59 -4.52 -3.87 9.73
CA VAL A 59 -5.20 -2.59 9.97
C VAL A 59 -6.73 -2.77 10.11
N ASP A 60 -7.17 -3.97 10.51
CA ASP A 60 -8.58 -4.28 10.72
C ASP A 60 -8.89 -4.27 12.21
N ASP A 61 -9.89 -3.48 12.58
CA ASP A 61 -10.30 -3.21 13.97
C ASP A 61 -9.16 -2.96 14.99
N TRP A 62 -8.01 -2.47 14.53
CA TRP A 62 -6.81 -2.31 15.35
C TRP A 62 -7.01 -1.30 16.48
N GLN A 63 -7.85 -0.28 16.27
CA GLN A 63 -8.15 0.72 17.30
C GLN A 63 -8.86 0.12 18.50
N TYR A 64 -9.78 -0.83 18.29
CA TYR A 64 -10.47 -1.52 19.38
C TYR A 64 -9.48 -2.30 20.23
N LEU A 65 -8.54 -2.99 19.58
CA LEU A 65 -7.49 -3.72 20.28
C LEU A 65 -6.53 -2.78 21.04
N MET A 66 -6.15 -1.66 20.42
CA MET A 66 -5.32 -0.63 21.06
C MET A 66 -5.99 -0.08 22.32
N PHE A 67 -7.25 0.35 22.25
CA PHE A 67 -7.96 0.90 23.42
C PHE A 67 -8.04 -0.13 24.55
N ARG A 68 -8.26 -1.41 24.23
CA ARG A 68 -8.25 -2.48 25.24
C ARG A 68 -6.88 -2.73 25.86
N LEU A 69 -5.81 -2.55 25.08
CA LEU A 69 -4.44 -2.58 25.58
C LEU A 69 -4.12 -1.37 26.46
N MET A 70 -4.65 -0.19 26.12
CA MET A 70 -4.50 1.03 26.91
C MET A 70 -5.17 0.89 28.27
N ASP A 71 -6.35 0.26 28.31
CA ASP A 71 -7.12 0.05 29.53
C ASP A 71 -6.57 -1.08 30.42
N SER A 72 -5.58 -1.83 29.94
CA SER A 72 -4.92 -2.87 30.74
C SER A 72 -4.12 -2.24 31.89
N THR A 73 -4.22 -2.85 33.08
CA THR A 73 -3.58 -2.35 34.29
C THR A 73 -2.56 -3.36 34.83
N HIS A 74 -2.91 -4.08 35.90
CA HIS A 74 -2.09 -5.11 36.50
C HIS A 74 -2.76 -6.47 36.34
N PRO A 75 -1.99 -7.57 36.44
CA PRO A 75 -2.59 -8.90 36.54
C PRO A 75 -3.68 -8.93 37.62
N GLU A 76 -4.77 -9.66 37.36
CA GLU A 76 -5.92 -9.81 38.27
C GLU A 76 -6.71 -8.53 38.56
N HIS A 77 -6.52 -7.46 37.78
CA HIS A 77 -7.30 -6.22 37.90
C HIS A 77 -8.20 -6.01 36.68
N ALA A 78 -9.41 -5.52 36.91
CA ALA A 78 -10.29 -5.12 35.83
C ALA A 78 -9.66 -3.97 35.01
N PRO A 79 -9.96 -3.88 33.71
CA PRO A 79 -9.52 -2.78 32.88
C PRO A 79 -9.96 -1.43 33.46
N GLN A 80 -9.10 -0.43 33.40
CA GLN A 80 -9.42 0.94 33.81
C GLN A 80 -9.09 1.87 32.66
N ARG A 81 -10.04 2.73 32.30
CA ARG A 81 -9.88 3.66 31.19
C ARG A 81 -8.65 4.54 31.41
N ARG A 82 -7.71 4.50 30.46
CA ARG A 82 -6.47 5.29 30.50
C ARG A 82 -6.21 5.94 29.15
N ASP A 83 -6.47 7.24 29.07
CA ASP A 83 -6.29 8.00 27.83
C ASP A 83 -4.80 8.21 27.47
N SER A 84 -3.86 8.06 28.43
CA SER A 84 -2.41 8.25 28.24
C SER A 84 -1.57 7.00 28.57
N SER A 85 -1.83 5.89 27.89
CA SER A 85 -1.12 4.62 28.12
C SER A 85 0.06 4.40 27.14
N PRO A 86 1.27 4.00 27.62
CA PRO A 86 2.39 3.63 26.76
C PRO A 86 2.09 2.50 25.78
N SER A 87 1.09 1.66 26.08
CA SER A 87 0.63 0.57 25.20
C SER A 87 0.19 1.08 23.83
N ALA A 88 -0.31 2.32 23.73
CA ALA A 88 -0.67 2.94 22.46
C ALA A 88 0.55 3.12 21.54
N LEU A 89 1.69 3.53 22.11
CA LEU A 89 2.95 3.69 21.37
C LEU A 89 3.45 2.35 20.85
N PHE A 90 3.26 1.28 21.61
CA PHE A 90 3.57 -0.07 21.15
C PHE A 90 2.72 -0.46 19.92
N CYS A 91 1.39 -0.30 19.99
CA CYS A 91 0.50 -0.60 18.87
C CYS A 91 0.85 0.21 17.61
N ILE A 92 1.08 1.52 17.75
CA ILE A 92 1.42 2.41 16.63
C ILE A 92 2.79 2.05 16.03
N SER A 93 3.79 1.82 16.86
CA SER A 93 5.14 1.46 16.38
C SER A 93 5.15 0.10 15.68
N TRP A 94 4.41 -0.89 16.19
CA TRP A 94 4.21 -2.18 15.53
C TRP A 94 3.62 -2.02 14.13
N MET A 95 2.54 -1.23 13.99
CA MET A 95 1.91 -0.99 12.70
C MET A 95 2.82 -0.23 11.73
N LEU A 96 3.57 0.77 12.20
CA LEU A 96 4.48 1.54 11.35
C LEU A 96 5.59 0.67 10.80
N VAL A 97 6.28 -0.07 11.68
CA VAL A 97 7.36 -0.97 11.28
C VAL A 97 6.82 -2.09 10.41
N GLY A 98 5.72 -2.74 10.82
CA GLY A 98 5.10 -3.83 10.08
C GLY A 98 4.65 -3.42 8.67
N SER A 99 4.04 -2.24 8.54
CA SER A 99 3.60 -1.71 7.23
C SER A 99 4.79 -1.42 6.32
N PHE A 100 5.87 -0.85 6.85
CA PHE A 100 7.09 -0.61 6.08
C PHE A 100 7.70 -1.92 5.57
N PHE A 101 7.80 -2.94 6.43
CA PHE A 101 8.27 -4.27 6.03
C PHE A 101 7.35 -4.92 4.99
N ALA A 102 6.03 -4.86 5.19
CA ALA A 102 5.06 -5.45 4.26
C ALA A 102 5.12 -4.79 2.87
N LEU A 103 5.18 -3.46 2.81
CA LEU A 103 5.31 -2.71 1.56
C LEU A 103 6.63 -3.02 0.86
N ASN A 104 7.74 -3.04 1.59
CA ASN A 104 9.06 -3.33 1.01
C ASN A 104 9.14 -4.76 0.47
N LEU A 105 8.57 -5.73 1.18
CA LEU A 105 8.50 -7.12 0.72
C LEU A 105 7.59 -7.24 -0.49
N PHE A 106 6.44 -6.57 -0.48
CA PHE A 106 5.51 -6.58 -1.61
C PHE A 106 6.15 -6.01 -2.88
N VAL A 107 6.73 -4.81 -2.79
CA VAL A 107 7.43 -4.18 -3.92
C VAL A 107 8.61 -5.03 -4.37
N GLY A 108 9.38 -5.60 -3.44
CA GLY A 108 10.49 -6.49 -3.76
C GLY A 108 10.05 -7.69 -4.59
N VAL A 109 9.01 -8.41 -4.16
CA VAL A 109 8.49 -9.58 -4.88
C VAL A 109 7.90 -9.18 -6.25
N VAL A 110 7.18 -8.07 -6.31
CA VAL A 110 6.58 -7.57 -7.56
C VAL A 110 7.66 -7.20 -8.57
N VAL A 111 8.67 -6.43 -8.16
CA VAL A 111 9.78 -6.01 -9.03
C VAL A 111 10.61 -7.20 -9.48
N ASP A 112 10.91 -8.14 -8.58
CA ASP A 112 11.63 -9.37 -8.92
C ASP A 112 10.86 -10.20 -9.97
N ASN A 113 9.55 -10.35 -9.78
CA ASN A 113 8.70 -11.04 -10.75
C ASN A 113 8.68 -10.33 -12.12
N PHE A 114 8.51 -9.00 -12.15
CA PHE A 114 8.58 -8.24 -13.39
C PHE A 114 9.95 -8.36 -14.08
N THR A 115 11.03 -8.38 -13.30
CA THR A 115 12.39 -8.55 -13.82
C THR A 115 12.57 -9.94 -14.42
N ARG A 116 12.07 -10.99 -13.75
CA ARG A 116 12.08 -12.36 -14.25
C ARG A 116 11.27 -12.51 -15.54
N VAL A 117 10.03 -12.01 -15.55
CA VAL A 117 9.15 -12.04 -16.74
C VAL A 117 9.78 -11.27 -17.90
N LYS A 118 10.44 -10.14 -17.63
CA LYS A 118 11.17 -9.39 -18.65
C LYS A 118 12.38 -10.16 -19.18
N GLY A 119 13.12 -10.88 -18.33
CA GLY A 119 14.31 -11.66 -18.71
C GLY A 119 14.00 -12.97 -19.44
N GLU A 120 12.97 -13.70 -19.03
CA GLU A 120 12.56 -14.97 -19.65
C GLU A 120 11.81 -14.76 -20.97
N VAL A 121 11.15 -13.60 -21.15
CA VAL A 121 10.25 -13.34 -22.30
C VAL A 121 10.71 -12.14 -23.14
N ASP A 122 11.95 -11.67 -22.98
CA ASP A 122 12.52 -10.52 -23.72
C ASP A 122 11.65 -9.24 -23.66
N GLY A 123 10.83 -9.11 -22.62
CA GLY A 123 9.83 -8.05 -22.46
C GLY A 123 8.55 -8.21 -23.29
N SER A 124 8.34 -9.34 -23.98
CA SER A 124 7.14 -9.61 -24.77
C SER A 124 6.00 -10.30 -24.00
N ALA A 125 6.21 -10.73 -22.75
CA ALA A 125 5.16 -11.42 -21.97
C ALA A 125 3.89 -10.61 -21.77
N THR A 126 4.03 -9.27 -21.72
CA THR A 126 2.92 -8.33 -21.60
C THR A 126 2.43 -7.84 -22.96
N MET A 127 3.04 -8.29 -24.06
CA MET A 127 2.70 -7.92 -25.42
C MET A 127 2.04 -9.08 -26.16
N THR A 128 1.04 -8.78 -26.97
CA THR A 128 0.49 -9.74 -27.92
C THR A 128 1.51 -10.04 -29.04
N LEU A 129 1.37 -11.19 -29.71
CA LEU A 129 2.25 -11.59 -30.81
C LEU A 129 2.35 -10.52 -31.92
N GLU A 130 1.22 -9.91 -32.27
CA GLU A 130 1.17 -8.82 -33.27
C GLU A 130 1.90 -7.56 -32.80
N GLN A 131 1.75 -7.19 -31.53
CA GLN A 131 2.46 -6.05 -30.94
C GLN A 131 3.97 -6.25 -30.92
N GLN A 132 4.43 -7.47 -30.61
CA GLN A 132 5.85 -7.81 -30.64
C GLN A 132 6.41 -7.70 -32.06
N GLN A 133 5.72 -8.24 -33.07
CA GLN A 133 6.12 -8.14 -34.48
C GLN A 133 6.13 -6.68 -34.97
N TRP A 134 5.11 -5.90 -34.63
CA TRP A 134 5.05 -4.48 -34.96
C TRP A 134 6.21 -3.70 -34.33
N LEU A 135 6.50 -3.95 -33.05
CA LEU A 135 7.57 -3.28 -32.32
C LEU A 135 8.95 -3.65 -32.90
N HIS A 136 9.18 -4.92 -33.22
CA HIS A 136 10.40 -5.38 -33.90
C HIS A 136 10.60 -4.68 -35.25
N THR A 137 9.52 -4.56 -36.02
CA THR A 137 9.53 -3.88 -37.33
C THR A 137 9.82 -2.39 -37.17
N MET A 138 9.17 -1.71 -36.23
CA MET A 138 9.43 -0.29 -35.93
C MET A 138 10.87 -0.04 -35.49
N LEU A 139 11.44 -0.90 -34.64
CA LEU A 139 12.83 -0.78 -34.21
C LEU A 139 13.79 -1.00 -35.39
N ALA A 140 13.51 -1.97 -36.27
CA ALA A 140 14.30 -2.20 -37.47
C ALA A 140 14.24 -1.00 -38.44
N VAL A 141 13.05 -0.46 -38.68
CA VAL A 141 12.84 0.74 -39.52
C VAL A 141 13.52 1.96 -38.91
N ARG A 142 13.45 2.14 -37.58
CA ARG A 142 14.12 3.25 -36.89
C ARG A 142 15.64 3.17 -37.02
N ARG A 143 16.23 1.97 -36.92
CA ARG A 143 17.67 1.76 -37.15
C ARG A 143 18.10 2.09 -38.57
N GLN A 144 17.21 1.90 -39.53
CA GLN A 144 17.51 2.09 -40.94
C GLN A 144 17.26 3.51 -41.45
N GLN A 145 16.79 4.45 -40.60
CA GLN A 145 16.30 5.79 -40.99
C GLN A 145 16.89 6.26 -42.33
N PRO A 146 16.20 6.00 -43.45
CA PRO A 146 16.79 6.18 -44.75
C PRO A 146 16.95 7.68 -44.97
N VAL A 147 18.19 8.12 -45.11
CA VAL A 147 18.49 9.49 -45.51
C VAL A 147 17.85 9.68 -46.88
N ARG A 148 16.84 10.55 -46.96
CA ARG A 148 16.18 10.87 -48.24
C ARG A 148 17.22 11.46 -49.19
N VAL A 149 17.73 10.63 -50.10
CA VAL A 149 18.63 11.09 -51.16
C VAL A 149 17.78 11.76 -52.23
N LEU A 150 17.73 13.09 -52.22
CA LEU A 150 17.04 13.87 -53.24
C LEU A 150 17.75 13.68 -54.59
N ARG A 151 17.05 13.09 -55.56
CA ARG A 151 17.54 12.91 -56.93
C ARG A 151 17.65 14.30 -57.59
N ARG A 152 18.86 14.68 -58.02
CA ARG A 152 19.10 15.99 -58.65
C ARG A 152 18.34 16.09 -59.98
N PRO A 153 17.53 17.14 -60.22
CA PRO A 153 16.78 17.30 -61.45
C PRO A 153 17.70 17.61 -62.66
N SER A 154 17.33 17.11 -63.83
CA SER A 154 18.14 17.16 -65.07
C SER A 154 18.19 18.55 -65.73
N SER A 155 17.12 19.34 -65.67
CA SER A 155 17.06 20.65 -66.33
C SER A 155 17.75 21.78 -65.54
N PRO A 156 18.41 22.75 -66.22
CA PRO A 156 19.25 23.76 -65.58
C PRO A 156 18.47 24.71 -64.66
N VAL A 157 17.27 25.14 -65.06
CA VAL A 157 16.39 26.00 -64.24
C VAL A 157 15.93 25.27 -62.97
N ARG A 158 15.50 24.01 -63.12
CA ARG A 158 15.06 23.18 -61.98
C ARG A 158 16.22 22.88 -61.03
N ARG A 159 17.44 22.77 -61.54
CA ARG A 159 18.66 22.60 -60.73
C ARG A 159 19.09 23.87 -59.98
N ALA A 160 18.86 25.05 -60.56
CA ALA A 160 19.08 26.32 -59.87
C ALA A 160 18.10 26.51 -58.71
N LEU A 161 16.80 26.32 -58.96
CA LEU A 161 15.77 26.36 -57.91
C LEU A 161 16.00 25.31 -56.83
N PHE A 162 16.36 24.08 -57.20
CA PHE A 162 16.71 23.04 -56.24
C PHE A 162 17.89 23.44 -55.35
N ARG A 163 18.92 24.11 -55.89
CA ARG A 163 20.04 24.62 -55.07
C ARG A 163 19.61 25.70 -54.08
N VAL A 164 18.71 26.59 -54.46
CA VAL A 164 18.19 27.66 -53.58
C VAL A 164 17.34 27.05 -52.45
N VAL A 165 16.38 26.20 -52.79
CA VAL A 165 15.44 25.61 -51.82
C VAL A 165 16.10 24.61 -50.88
N THR A 166 17.14 23.91 -51.31
CA THR A 166 17.89 22.95 -50.47
C THR A 166 19.07 23.61 -49.73
N SER A 167 19.19 24.94 -49.76
CA SER A 167 20.27 25.66 -49.08
C SER A 167 19.95 25.91 -47.60
N HIS A 168 21.00 25.86 -46.76
CA HIS A 168 20.85 26.10 -45.32
C HIS A 168 20.35 27.51 -44.99
N SER A 169 20.72 28.52 -45.80
CA SER A 169 20.23 29.89 -45.66
C SER A 169 18.71 29.99 -45.85
N PHE A 170 18.15 29.21 -46.78
CA PHE A 170 16.71 29.18 -47.00
C PHE A 170 15.97 28.47 -45.85
N GLU A 171 16.55 27.42 -45.27
CA GLU A 171 16.01 26.75 -44.07
C GLU A 171 15.93 27.70 -42.86
N ILE A 172 17.00 28.46 -42.61
CA ILE A 172 17.01 29.46 -41.52
C ILE A 172 15.96 30.54 -41.79
N PHE A 173 15.82 31.00 -43.04
CA PHE A 173 14.83 32.01 -43.42
C PHE A 173 13.40 31.55 -43.12
N ILE A 174 12.99 30.37 -43.59
CA ILE A 174 11.64 29.85 -43.33
C ILE A 174 11.38 29.62 -41.83
N LEU A 175 12.36 29.11 -41.09
CA LEU A 175 12.23 28.85 -39.66
C LEU A 175 12.08 30.16 -38.87
N THR A 176 12.80 31.20 -39.30
CA THR A 176 12.68 32.56 -38.75
C THR A 176 11.31 33.17 -39.07
N THR A 177 10.81 33.03 -40.29
CA THR A 177 9.48 33.52 -40.69
C THR A 177 8.35 32.84 -39.91
N VAL A 178 8.45 31.53 -39.64
CA VAL A 178 7.46 30.82 -38.81
C VAL A 178 7.48 31.33 -37.38
N VAL A 179 8.65 31.49 -36.77
CA VAL A 179 8.78 31.98 -35.39
C VAL A 179 8.33 33.43 -35.23
N LEU A 180 8.59 34.29 -36.22
CA LEU A 180 8.12 35.68 -36.24
C LEU A 180 6.63 35.82 -36.58
N ASN A 181 6.00 34.77 -37.10
CA ASN A 181 4.57 34.69 -37.38
C ASN A 181 3.83 33.84 -36.32
N VAL A 182 4.43 33.71 -35.14
CA VAL A 182 3.75 33.35 -33.88
C VAL A 182 3.47 34.64 -33.14
#